data_AF-X1MC96-F1
#
_entry.id   AF-X1MC96-F1
#
_cell.length_a   1.000
_cell.length_b   1.000
_cell.length_c   1.000
_cell.angle_alpha   90.00
_cell.angle_beta   90.00
_cell.angle_gamma   90.00
#
_symmetry.space_group_name_H-M   'P 1'
#
loop_
_entity.id
_entity.type
_entity.pdbx_description
1 polymer ?
#
loop_
_entity_poly.entity_id
_entity_poly.type
_entity_poly.pdbx_seq_one_letter_code
_entity_poly.pdbx_strand_id
1 'polypeptide(L)'
;DLRHKSEVEFSRYNFEEVKPSIQFQLFGVYEEEAKKLLQKGLVLPAYDYTLKCSHTFNLLDARGALGVSERERLIKRVRRLANKCAKLWLG
;
A
#
# COMPACT_ATOMS: atom_id res chain seq x y z
N ASP A 1 -28.54 -4.77 4.92
CA ASP A 1 -28.23 -5.12 6.32
C ASP A 1 -26.86 -5.74 6.57
N LEU A 2 -26.46 -6.87 5.95
CA LEU A 2 -25.20 -7.55 6.28
C LEU A 2 -23.91 -6.70 6.18
N ARG A 3 -23.80 -5.82 5.18
CA ARG A 3 -22.61 -4.95 4.98
C ARG A 3 -22.71 -3.58 5.64
N HIS A 4 -23.89 -3.19 6.11
CA HIS A 4 -24.15 -1.83 6.55
C HIS A 4 -23.24 -1.41 7.71
N LYS A 5 -23.13 -2.26 8.75
CA LYS A 5 -22.25 -1.99 9.89
C LYS A 5 -20.78 -1.87 9.47
N SER A 6 -20.32 -2.79 8.62
CA SER A 6 -18.94 -2.79 8.10
C SER A 6 -18.65 -1.52 7.30
N GLU A 7 -19.56 -1.09 6.43
CA GLU A 7 -19.39 0.12 5.63
C GLU A 7 -19.31 1.38 6.49
N VAL A 8 -20.15 1.48 7.53
CA VAL A 8 -20.11 2.61 8.49
C VAL A 8 -18.78 2.64 9.24
N GLU A 9 -18.34 1.50 9.78
CA GLU A 9 -17.09 1.41 10.55
C GLU A 9 -15.86 1.69 9.67
N PHE A 10 -15.76 1.10 8.48
CA PHE A 10 -14.64 1.34 7.57
C PHE A 10 -14.64 2.76 7.00
N SER A 11 -15.80 3.36 6.73
CA SER A 11 -15.86 4.75 6.26
C SER A 11 -15.32 5.70 7.33
N ARG A 12 -15.80 5.58 8.57
CA ARG A 12 -15.28 6.35 9.70
C ARG A 12 -13.78 6.14 9.86
N TYR A 13 -13.32 4.89 9.82
CA TYR A 13 -11.90 4.60 9.92
C TYR A 13 -11.09 5.31 8.83
N ASN A 14 -11.44 5.09 7.56
CA ASN A 14 -10.69 5.58 6.41
C ASN A 14 -10.63 7.11 6.33
N PHE A 15 -11.75 7.79 6.60
CA PHE A 15 -11.86 9.25 6.41
C PHE A 15 -11.50 10.05 7.67
N GLU A 16 -11.65 9.49 8.86
CA GLU A 16 -11.53 10.25 10.12
C GLU A 16 -10.38 9.73 10.99
N GLU A 17 -10.34 8.42 11.26
CA GLU A 17 -9.50 7.83 12.33
C GLU A 17 -8.11 7.38 11.86
N VAL A 18 -7.89 7.19 10.55
CA VAL A 18 -6.56 6.86 10.03
C VAL A 18 -5.54 7.92 10.47
N LYS A 19 -4.47 7.47 11.14
CA LYS A 19 -3.32 8.31 11.51
C LYS A 19 -2.27 8.30 10.40
N PRO A 20 -2.10 9.38 9.61
CA PRO A 20 -1.24 9.36 8.42
C PRO A 20 0.22 9.04 8.73
N SER A 21 0.76 9.55 9.84
CA SER A 21 2.15 9.31 10.24
C SER A 21 2.49 7.81 10.36
N ILE A 22 1.55 7.02 10.90
CA ILE A 22 1.71 5.56 11.03
C ILE A 22 1.67 4.92 9.65
N GLN A 23 0.71 5.31 8.80
CA GLN A 23 0.58 4.72 7.46
C GLN A 23 1.78 5.03 6.57
N PHE A 24 2.39 6.22 6.69
CA PHE A 24 3.64 6.54 6.02
C PHE A 24 4.82 5.67 6.50
N GLN A 25 4.93 5.44 7.82
CA GLN A 25 5.94 4.54 8.39
C GLN A 25 5.76 3.11 7.88
N LEU A 26 4.52 2.59 7.93
CA LEU A 26 4.18 1.26 7.45
C LEU A 26 4.46 1.11 5.95
N PHE A 27 4.10 2.10 5.13
CA PHE A 27 4.44 2.11 3.70
C PHE A 27 5.96 1.94 3.50
N GLY A 28 6.77 2.69 4.25
CA GLY A 28 8.23 2.58 4.18
C GLY A 28 8.72 1.17 4.54
N VAL A 29 8.25 0.62 5.67
CA VAL A 29 8.61 -0.73 6.12
C VAL A 29 8.23 -1.79 5.09
N TYR A 30 7.01 -1.73 4.56
CA TYR A 30 6.53 -2.69 3.57
C TYR A 30 7.28 -2.56 2.23
N GLU A 31 7.62 -1.35 1.81
CA GLU A 31 8.36 -1.13 0.57
C GLU A 31 9.77 -1.73 0.65
N GLU A 32 10.47 -1.52 1.79
CA GLU A 32 11.80 -2.09 2.01
C GLU A 32 11.76 -3.62 2.09
N GLU A 33 10.75 -4.19 2.75
CA GLU A 33 10.59 -5.64 2.82
C GLU A 33 10.30 -6.25 1.43
N ALA A 34 9.43 -5.62 0.64
CA ALA A 34 9.18 -6.03 -0.74
C ALA A 34 10.47 -6.00 -1.59
N LYS A 35 11.26 -4.93 -1.49
CA LYS A 35 12.55 -4.82 -2.21
C LYS A 35 13.53 -5.91 -1.80
N LYS A 36 13.66 -6.18 -0.49
CA LYS A 36 14.53 -7.24 0.04
C LYS A 36 14.13 -8.62 -0.49
N LEU A 37 12.84 -8.92 -0.53
CA LEU A 37 12.32 -10.20 -1.02
C LEU A 37 12.50 -10.36 -2.53
N LEU A 38 12.30 -9.28 -3.30
CA LEU A 38 12.58 -9.24 -4.74
C LEU A 38 14.05 -9.56 -5.04
N GLN A 39 14.99 -9.00 -4.27
CA GLN A 39 16.43 -9.31 -4.42
C GLN A 39 16.75 -10.78 -4.15
N LYS A 40 15.95 -11.45 -3.31
CA LYS A 40 16.10 -12.87 -2.97
C LYS A 40 15.34 -13.80 -3.92
N GLY A 41 14.68 -13.27 -4.96
CA GLY A 41 13.86 -14.09 -5.87
C GLY A 41 12.55 -14.59 -5.25
N LEU A 42 12.16 -14.08 -4.07
CA LEU A 42 10.96 -14.53 -3.35
C LEU A 42 9.74 -13.72 -3.78
N VAL A 43 9.22 -14.03 -4.97
CA VAL A 43 8.20 -13.21 -5.66
C VAL A 43 6.84 -13.15 -4.94
N LEU A 44 6.32 -14.27 -4.45
CA LEU A 44 5.02 -14.33 -3.78
C LEU A 44 4.98 -13.44 -2.51
N PRO A 45 5.91 -13.58 -1.55
CA PRO A 45 5.90 -12.70 -0.39
C PRO A 45 6.25 -11.25 -0.75
N ALA A 46 7.08 -11.00 -1.78
CA ALA A 46 7.31 -9.64 -2.27
C ALA A 46 6.02 -8.99 -2.79
N TYR A 47 5.17 -9.77 -3.46
CA TYR A 47 3.88 -9.30 -3.96
C TYR A 47 2.92 -8.99 -2.80
N ASP A 48 2.88 -9.81 -1.76
CA ASP A 48 2.08 -9.52 -0.55
C ASP A 48 2.47 -8.18 0.09
N TYR A 49 3.78 -7.90 0.23
CA TYR A 49 4.22 -6.60 0.73
C TYR A 49 3.91 -5.46 -0.24
N THR A 50 3.89 -5.71 -1.55
CA THR A 50 3.43 -4.74 -2.55
C THR A 50 1.95 -4.40 -2.37
N LEU A 51 1.10 -5.40 -2.07
CA LEU A 51 -0.32 -5.19 -1.76
C LEU A 51 -0.50 -4.37 -0.47
N LYS A 52 0.33 -4.61 0.55
CA LYS A 52 0.33 -3.80 1.78
C LYS A 52 0.72 -2.34 1.50
N CYS A 53 1.70 -2.09 0.63
CA CYS A 53 2.00 -0.73 0.15
C CYS A 53 0.80 -0.08 -0.56
N SER A 54 0.10 -0.83 -1.42
CA SER A 54 -1.10 -0.34 -2.11
C SER A 54 -2.21 0.01 -1.12
N HIS A 55 -2.45 -0.84 -0.13
CA HIS A 55 -3.48 -0.61 0.88
C HIS A 55 -3.16 0.62 1.75
N THR A 56 -1.93 0.73 2.26
CA THR A 56 -1.51 1.90 3.05
C THR A 56 -1.57 3.20 2.24
N PHE A 57 -1.22 3.16 0.95
CA PHE A 57 -1.44 4.29 0.04
C PHE A 57 -2.92 4.68 -0.06
N ASN A 58 -3.83 3.73 -0.24
CA ASN A 58 -5.27 4.01 -0.34
C ASN A 58 -5.82 4.63 0.95
N LEU A 59 -5.37 4.16 2.13
CA LEU A 59 -5.75 4.76 3.41
C LEU A 59 -5.27 6.21 3.54
N LEU A 60 -4.03 6.49 3.13
CA LEU A 60 -3.48 7.85 3.11
C LEU A 60 -4.25 8.77 2.16
N ASP A 61 -4.61 8.27 0.98
CA ASP A 61 -5.36 9.03 -0.02
C ASP A 61 -6.80 9.32 0.45
N ALA A 62 -7.50 8.30 0.96
CA ALA A 62 -8.84 8.45 1.52
C ALA A 62 -8.86 9.44 2.70
N ARG A 63 -7.83 9.42 3.55
CA ARG A 63 -7.69 10.34 4.68
C ARG A 63 -7.47 11.80 4.26
N GLY A 64 -7.19 12.05 2.98
CA GLY A 64 -6.85 13.37 2.45
C GLY A 64 -5.42 13.81 2.83
N ALA A 65 -4.55 12.87 3.19
CA ALA A 65 -3.22 13.17 3.70
C ALA A 65 -2.15 13.37 2.61
N LEU A 66 -2.50 13.19 1.33
CA LEU A 66 -1.57 13.27 0.21
C LEU A 66 -1.84 14.50 -0.66
N GLY A 67 -0.81 15.32 -0.87
CA GLY A 67 -0.82 16.27 -1.98
C GLY A 67 -0.73 15.58 -3.34
N VAL A 68 -1.04 16.29 -4.43
CA VAL A 68 -1.02 15.73 -5.80
C VAL A 68 0.33 15.10 -6.14
N SER A 69 1.43 15.81 -5.89
CA SER A 69 2.79 15.31 -6.15
C SER A 69 3.14 14.08 -5.30
N GLU A 70 2.63 14.00 -4.07
CA GLU A 70 2.90 12.87 -3.19
C GLU A 70 2.11 11.63 -3.60
N ARG A 71 0.84 11.82 -4.00
CA ARG A 71 0.00 10.75 -4.58
C ARG A 71 0.70 10.13 -5.78
N GLU A 72 1.16 10.95 -6.74
CA GLU A 72 1.88 10.44 -7.89
C GLU A 72 3.17 9.68 -7.51
N ARG A 73 3.93 10.22 -6.56
CA ARG A 73 5.18 9.60 -6.08
C ARG A 73 4.93 8.23 -5.48
N LEU A 74 3.92 8.09 -4.61
CA LEU A 74 3.58 6.82 -3.98
C LEU A 74 3.03 5.81 -4.99
N ILE A 75 2.12 6.20 -5.89
CA ILE A 75 1.62 5.32 -6.96
C ILE A 75 2.77 4.79 -7.82
N LYS A 76 3.70 5.66 -8.23
CA LYS A 76 4.89 5.25 -9.00
C LYS A 76 5.74 4.23 -8.24
N ARG A 77 5.86 4.35 -6.91
CA ARG A 77 6.58 3.38 -6.06
C ARG A 77 5.89 2.02 -6.04
N VAL A 78 4.58 1.97 -5.77
CA VAL A 78 3.81 0.71 -5.78
C VAL A 78 3.87 0.04 -7.15
N ARG A 79 3.68 0.80 -8.24
CA ARG A 79 3.76 0.29 -9.61
C ARG A 79 5.13 -0.30 -9.94
N ARG A 80 6.22 0.31 -9.46
CA ARG A 80 7.57 -0.24 -9.65
C ARG A 80 7.74 -1.59 -8.96
N LEU A 81 7.22 -1.76 -7.74
CA LEU A 81 7.27 -3.05 -7.04
C LEU A 81 6.46 -4.11 -7.78
N ALA A 82 5.22 -3.79 -8.17
CA ALA A 82 4.35 -4.70 -8.92
C ALA A 82 4.99 -5.15 -10.24
N ASN A 83 5.57 -4.21 -10.99
CA ASN A 83 6.29 -4.52 -12.23
C ASN A 83 7.50 -5.45 -12.00
N LYS A 84 8.25 -5.25 -10.90
CA LYS A 84 9.36 -6.14 -10.54
C LYS A 84 8.86 -7.53 -10.17
N CYS A 85 7.77 -7.62 -9.41
CA CYS A 85 7.14 -8.91 -9.08
C CYS A 85 6.70 -9.64 -10.36
N ALA A 86 6.03 -8.95 -11.27
CA ALA A 86 5.57 -9.54 -12.53
C ALA A 86 6.73 -10.03 -13.40
N LYS A 87 7.81 -9.26 -13.52
CA LYS A 87 9.02 -9.70 -14.25
C LYS A 87 9.63 -10.95 -13.61
N LEU A 88 9.83 -10.93 -12.30
CA LEU A 88 10.40 -12.06 -11.57
C LEU A 88 9.52 -13.32 -11.63
N TRP A 89 8.20 -13.15 -11.69
CA TRP A 89 7.25 -14.26 -11.86
C TRP A 89 7.36 -14.92 -13.24
N LEU A 90 7.61 -14.12 -14.28
CA LEU A 90 7.68 -14.59 -15.66
C LEU A 90 9.06 -15.16 -16.06
N GLY A 91 10.14 -14.76 -15.37
CA GLY A 91 11.52 -15.13 -15.69
C GLY A 91 12.29 -13.99 -16.35
#